data_AF-A0A1G4J2U2-F1
#
_entry.id   AF-A0A1G4J2U2-F1
#
_cell.length_a   1.000
_cell.length_b   1.000
_cell.length_c   1.000
_cell.angle_alpha   90.00
_cell.angle_beta   90.00
_cell.angle_gamma   90.00
#
_symmetry.space_group_name_H-M   'P 1'
#
loop_
_entity.id
_entity.type
_entity.pdbx_description
1 polymer ?
#
loop_
_entity_poly.entity_id
_entity_poly.type
_entity_poly.pdbx_seq_one_letter_code
_entity_poly.pdbx_strand_id
1 'polypeptide(L)'
;MPRFFCDYCHSYLTHDTPSVRKSHLLGKNHLRLAGDYYCNKARQDQRPFLPRTRKPGRDRRREGKPQLAAVQKTGPQRKFALHCDTNRQKRLSRQSSAIRAQEVAAKCQVLEKLYAKSPGYAKVFRPECRLDTGQSVRLDRAPQRANRRPFGGSNASGSAAADGGGSASNIASAHVTRTVKFSPDYASTRTLALLPPPPSLSQWPSCPPLLLASDRAAATTLRDVTRKLERR
;
A
#
# COMPACT_ATOMS: atom_id res chain seq x y z
N MET A 1 39.96 -11.77 -23.53
CA MET A 1 38.53 -11.44 -23.63
C MET A 1 37.93 -11.38 -22.23
N PRO A 2 37.51 -10.20 -21.74
CA PRO A 2 36.82 -10.09 -20.47
C PRO A 2 35.45 -10.79 -20.59
N ARG A 3 35.16 -11.77 -19.74
CA ARG A 3 33.84 -12.38 -19.63
C ARG A 3 33.07 -11.64 -18.54
N PHE A 4 31.83 -11.25 -18.82
CA PHE A 4 30.97 -10.62 -17.82
C PHE A 4 30.33 -11.69 -16.94
N PHE A 5 30.45 -11.54 -15.62
CA PHE A 5 29.76 -12.36 -14.63
C PHE A 5 28.69 -11.50 -13.94
N CYS A 6 27.49 -12.05 -13.81
CA CYS A 6 26.40 -11.37 -13.11
C CYS A 6 26.23 -11.95 -11.70
N ASP A 7 26.53 -11.15 -10.68
CA ASP A 7 26.47 -11.59 -9.27
C ASP A 7 25.06 -11.99 -8.82
N TYR A 8 24.01 -11.41 -9.41
CA TYR A 8 22.63 -11.72 -9.05
C TYR A 8 22.12 -13.01 -9.71
N CYS A 9 22.59 -13.30 -10.93
CA CYS A 9 22.17 -14.47 -11.70
C CYS A 9 23.10 -15.68 -11.51
N HIS A 10 24.27 -15.47 -10.91
CA HIS A 10 25.35 -16.45 -10.79
C HIS A 10 25.70 -17.12 -12.13
N SER A 11 25.69 -16.34 -13.22
CA SER A 11 25.94 -16.85 -14.58
C SER A 11 26.98 -16.01 -15.33
N TYR A 12 27.76 -16.69 -16.17
CA TYR A 12 28.73 -16.07 -17.08
C TYR A 12 28.08 -15.79 -18.43
N LEU A 13 28.38 -14.62 -18.99
CA LEU A 13 27.97 -14.23 -20.33
C LEU A 13 29.07 -14.56 -21.34
N THR A 14 28.70 -15.13 -22.49
CA THR A 14 29.64 -15.60 -23.53
C THR A 14 30.41 -14.45 -24.17
N HIS A 15 29.75 -13.31 -24.39
CA HIS A 15 30.34 -12.10 -24.96
C HIS A 15 29.89 -10.87 -24.17
N ASP A 16 30.85 -10.03 -23.78
CA ASP A 16 30.59 -8.79 -23.07
C ASP A 16 30.50 -7.60 -24.03
N THR A 17 29.43 -7.58 -24.82
CA THR A 17 29.09 -6.41 -25.64
C THR A 17 28.01 -5.58 -24.93
N PRO A 18 27.98 -4.25 -25.12
CA PRO A 18 27.01 -3.39 -24.43
C PRO A 18 25.56 -3.77 -24.75
N SER A 19 25.28 -4.27 -25.95
CA SER A 19 23.96 -4.75 -26.36
C SER A 19 23.54 -6.02 -25.60
N VAL A 20 24.42 -7.01 -25.49
CA VAL A 20 24.14 -8.28 -24.79
C VAL A 20 24.05 -8.04 -23.28
N ARG A 21 24.89 -7.17 -22.71
CA ARG A 21 24.81 -6.79 -21.29
C ARG A 21 23.48 -6.09 -20.99
N LYS A 22 23.07 -5.14 -21.83
CA LYS A 22 21.80 -4.40 -21.67
C LYS A 22 20.59 -5.34 -21.73
N SER A 23 20.57 -6.29 -22.67
CA SER A 23 19.47 -7.26 -22.76
C SER A 23 19.41 -8.21 -21.58
N HIS A 24 20.58 -8.61 -21.03
CA HIS A 24 20.65 -9.41 -19.79
C HIS A 24 20.08 -8.65 -18.58
N LEU A 25 20.52 -7.39 -18.36
CA LEU A 25 20.10 -6.57 -17.22
C LEU A 25 18.60 -6.21 -17.27
N LEU A 26 18.04 -6.01 -18.46
CA LEU A 26 16.60 -5.80 -18.65
C LEU A 26 15.79 -7.10 -18.71
N GLY A 27 16.45 -8.25 -18.57
CA GLY A 27 15.83 -9.56 -18.60
C GLY A 27 14.93 -9.80 -17.39
N LYS A 28 13.76 -10.40 -17.62
CA LYS A 28 12.77 -10.70 -16.56
C LYS A 28 13.36 -11.50 -15.39
N ASN A 29 14.23 -12.47 -15.67
CA ASN A 29 14.85 -13.29 -14.63
C ASN A 29 15.82 -12.47 -13.77
N HIS A 30 16.68 -11.66 -14.41
CA HIS A 30 17.61 -10.78 -13.70
C HIS A 30 16.86 -9.79 -12.79
N LEU A 31 15.84 -9.09 -13.32
CA LEU A 31 15.05 -8.13 -12.53
C LEU A 31 14.37 -8.78 -11.33
N ARG A 32 13.87 -10.02 -11.48
CA ARG A 32 13.28 -10.78 -10.38
C ARG A 32 14.32 -11.11 -9.31
N LEU A 33 15.46 -11.67 -9.69
CA LEU A 33 16.52 -12.05 -8.74
C LEU A 33 17.13 -10.84 -8.05
N ALA A 34 17.38 -9.75 -8.78
CA ALA A 34 17.85 -8.50 -8.21
C ALA A 34 16.82 -7.90 -7.23
N GLY A 35 15.54 -7.89 -7.60
CA GLY A 35 14.45 -7.46 -6.73
C GLY A 35 14.36 -8.29 -5.45
N ASP A 36 14.42 -9.63 -5.58
CA ASP A 36 14.42 -10.59 -4.47
C ASP A 36 15.62 -10.36 -3.53
N TYR A 37 16.82 -10.14 -4.10
CA TYR A 37 18.04 -9.83 -3.34
C TYR A 37 17.87 -8.56 -2.49
N TYR A 38 17.47 -7.44 -3.09
CA TYR A 38 17.31 -6.19 -2.36
C TYR A 38 16.17 -6.24 -1.34
N CYS A 39 15.07 -6.94 -1.65
CA CYS A 39 14.00 -7.17 -0.70
C CYS A 39 14.47 -8.02 0.49
N ASN A 40 15.29 -9.05 0.26
CA ASN A 40 15.89 -9.86 1.32
C ASN A 40 16.88 -9.07 2.18
N LYS A 41 17.75 -8.27 1.55
CA LYS A 41 18.72 -7.44 2.25
C LYS A 41 18.04 -6.39 3.12
N ALA A 42 17.05 -5.68 2.59
CA ALA A 42 16.26 -4.72 3.37
C ALA A 42 15.55 -5.39 4.57
N ARG A 43 15.05 -6.62 4.40
CA ARG A 43 14.45 -7.39 5.51
C ARG A 43 15.46 -7.77 6.60
N GLN A 44 16.71 -8.05 6.23
CA GLN A 44 17.79 -8.36 7.16
C GLN A 44 18.22 -7.10 7.95
N ASP A 45 18.37 -5.97 7.26
CA ASP A 45 18.77 -4.70 7.87
C ASP A 45 17.72 -4.19 8.88
N GLN A 46 16.43 -4.37 8.59
CA GLN A 46 15.33 -4.01 9.50
C GLN A 46 15.28 -4.88 10.77
N ARG A 47 15.84 -6.11 10.72
CA ARG A 47 15.79 -7.07 11.83
C ARG A 47 17.21 -7.58 12.10
N PRO A 48 18.10 -6.72 12.64
CA PRO A 48 19.46 -7.13 12.94
C PRO A 48 19.40 -8.32 13.90
N PHE A 49 19.96 -9.45 13.47
CA PHE A 49 19.93 -10.70 14.24
C PHE A 49 20.68 -10.57 15.58
N LEU A 50 21.74 -9.76 15.60
CA LEU A 50 22.58 -9.55 16.77
C LEU A 50 22.22 -8.22 17.44
N PRO A 51 21.75 -8.23 18.70
CA PRO A 51 21.67 -7.01 19.48
C PRO A 51 23.07 -6.45 19.69
N ARG A 52 23.19 -5.11 19.73
CA ARG A 52 24.43 -4.47 20.19
C ARG A 52 24.74 -4.95 21.61
N THR A 53 25.87 -5.61 21.78
CA THR A 53 26.32 -6.09 23.09
C THR A 53 26.56 -4.89 24.00
N ARG A 54 25.75 -4.75 25.05
CA ARG A 54 26.03 -3.80 26.13
C ARG A 54 26.96 -4.51 27.10
N LYS A 55 28.16 -3.97 27.30
CA LYS A 55 29.01 -4.41 28.42
C LYS A 55 28.28 -4.03 29.71
N PRO A 56 27.95 -4.98 30.60
CA PRO A 56 27.32 -4.61 31.87
C PRO A 56 28.28 -3.66 32.60
N GLY A 57 27.79 -2.48 32.95
CA GLY A 57 28.52 -1.58 33.84
C GLY A 57 28.78 -2.33 35.14
N ARG A 58 30.03 -2.32 35.61
CA ARG A 58 30.36 -2.91 36.90
C ARG A 58 29.73 -2.02 37.96
N ASP A 59 28.54 -2.40 38.45
CA ASP A 59 27.94 -1.79 39.62
C ASP A 59 28.89 -2.01 40.79
N ARG A 60 29.78 -1.04 41.01
CA ARG A 60 30.62 -1.02 42.19
C ARG A 60 29.67 -0.83 43.36
N ARG A 61 29.45 -1.88 44.16
CA ARG A 61 28.93 -1.76 45.53
C ARG A 61 29.85 -0.80 46.29
N ARG A 62 29.57 0.51 46.23
CA ARG A 62 29.95 1.42 47.29
C ARG A 62 28.92 1.23 48.40
N GLU A 63 29.19 0.29 49.28
CA GLU A 63 28.68 0.36 50.64
C GLU A 63 29.41 1.52 51.33
N GLY A 64 29.00 2.74 50.98
CA GLY A 64 29.55 3.99 51.48
C GLY A 64 28.45 4.73 52.23
N LYS A 65 28.54 4.64 53.57
CA LYS A 65 28.04 5.53 54.63
C LYS A 65 26.84 6.46 54.33
N PRO A 66 25.76 6.44 55.14
CA PRO A 66 24.60 7.29 54.92
C PRO A 66 24.90 8.71 55.43
N GLN A 67 25.27 9.63 54.55
CA GLN A 67 25.19 11.06 54.86
C GLN A 67 24.59 11.83 53.67
N LEU A 68 23.33 12.21 53.88
CA LEU A 68 22.74 13.50 53.49
C LEU A 68 22.89 13.91 52.01
N ALA A 69 22.13 13.27 51.13
CA ALA A 69 21.58 13.89 49.92
C ALA A 69 20.33 13.12 49.48
N ALA A 70 19.17 13.69 49.75
CA ALA A 70 17.86 13.13 49.46
C ALA A 70 17.56 13.15 47.94
N VAL A 71 18.16 12.25 47.18
CA VAL A 71 17.54 11.73 45.96
C VAL A 71 16.82 10.47 46.38
N GLN A 72 15.50 10.47 46.21
CA GLN A 72 14.61 9.37 46.57
C GLN A 72 15.14 8.06 46.01
N LYS A 73 15.89 7.30 46.82
CA LYS A 73 16.19 5.90 46.57
C LYS A 73 14.84 5.21 46.64
N THR A 74 14.24 4.96 45.49
CA THR A 74 13.01 4.18 45.36
C THR A 74 13.11 2.99 46.32
N GLY A 75 12.13 2.84 47.21
CA GLY A 75 12.09 1.76 48.21
C GLY A 75 12.18 0.37 47.59
N PRO A 76 12.07 -0.73 48.37
CA PRO A 76 12.17 -2.09 47.85
C PRO A 76 11.21 -2.25 46.66
N GLN A 77 11.76 -2.24 45.44
CA GLN A 77 11.00 -2.28 44.21
C GLN A 77 10.20 -3.59 44.22
N ARG A 78 8.88 -3.50 44.09
CA ARG A 78 8.03 -4.70 44.02
C ARG A 78 8.53 -5.54 42.83
N LYS A 79 8.74 -6.84 43.05
CA LYS A 79 9.12 -7.75 41.96
C LYS A 79 7.99 -7.74 40.93
N PHE A 80 8.30 -7.32 39.71
CA PHE A 80 7.34 -7.35 38.61
C PHE A 80 7.28 -8.76 38.02
N ALA A 81 6.08 -9.32 37.89
CA ALA A 81 5.88 -10.56 37.16
C ALA A 81 6.03 -10.30 35.66
N LEU A 82 6.98 -10.99 35.01
CA LEU A 82 7.16 -10.92 33.57
C LEU A 82 6.22 -11.93 32.90
N HIS A 83 5.30 -11.45 32.07
CA HIS A 83 4.49 -12.32 31.24
C HIS A 83 5.32 -12.82 30.05
N CYS A 84 5.33 -14.14 29.85
CA CYS A 84 6.00 -14.78 28.72
C CYS A 84 4.99 -15.61 27.93
N ASP A 85 4.63 -15.11 26.75
CA ASP A 85 3.74 -15.82 25.82
C ASP A 85 4.28 -17.20 25.42
N THR A 86 3.36 -18.11 25.11
CA THR A 86 3.68 -19.40 24.47
C THR A 86 4.25 -19.20 23.06
N ASN A 87 4.98 -20.18 22.54
CA ASN A 87 5.53 -20.12 21.17
C ASN A 87 4.46 -19.92 20.10
N ARG A 88 3.27 -20.51 20.28
CA ARG A 88 2.13 -20.33 19.38
C ARG A 88 1.63 -18.88 19.39
N GLN A 89 1.43 -18.29 20.57
CA GLN A 89 1.01 -16.89 20.72
C GLN A 89 2.05 -15.92 20.12
N LYS A 90 3.35 -16.15 20.39
CA LYS A 90 4.44 -15.35 19.79
C LYS A 90 4.44 -15.40 18.27
N ARG A 91 4.23 -16.58 17.68
CA ARG A 91 4.18 -16.75 16.21
C ARG A 91 3.00 -15.97 15.61
N LEU A 92 1.81 -16.07 16.21
CA LEU A 92 0.61 -15.35 15.76
C LEU A 92 0.76 -13.83 15.94
N SER A 93 1.35 -13.38 17.05
CA SER A 93 1.63 -11.96 17.31
C SER A 93 2.62 -11.38 16.30
N ARG A 94 3.69 -12.12 15.95
CA ARG A 94 4.63 -11.73 14.90
C ARG A 94 3.99 -11.67 13.52
N GLN A 95 3.10 -12.60 13.20
CA GLN A 95 2.38 -12.61 11.92
C GLN A 95 1.41 -11.41 11.83
N SER A 96 0.62 -11.16 12.88
CA SER A 96 -0.34 -10.06 12.90
C SER A 96 0.34 -8.68 12.90
N SER A 97 1.45 -8.51 13.61
CA SER A 97 2.25 -7.27 13.58
C SER A 97 2.88 -7.02 12.20
N ALA A 98 3.35 -8.05 11.51
CA ALA A 98 3.88 -7.91 10.15
C ALA A 98 2.79 -7.46 9.15
N ILE A 99 1.57 -8.02 9.25
CA ILE A 99 0.43 -7.62 8.42
C ILE A 99 0.04 -6.17 8.71
N ARG A 100 -0.11 -5.80 9.99
CA ARG A 100 -0.43 -4.41 10.39
C ARG A 100 0.61 -3.42 9.90
N ALA A 101 1.89 -3.75 9.96
CA ALA A 101 2.95 -2.87 9.45
C ALA A 101 2.84 -2.63 7.93
N GLN A 102 2.43 -3.64 7.16
CA GLN A 102 2.17 -3.49 5.72
C GLN A 102 0.93 -2.63 5.45
N GLU A 103 -0.15 -2.81 6.22
CA GLU A 103 -1.38 -2.04 6.09
C GLU A 103 -1.18 -0.56 6.46
N VAL A 104 -0.43 -0.26 7.53
CA VAL A 104 -0.10 1.11 7.95
C VAL A 104 0.72 1.85 6.88
N ALA A 105 1.51 1.13 6.07
CA ALA A 105 2.25 1.72 4.96
C ALA A 105 1.37 2.07 3.75
N ALA A 106 0.09 1.67 3.73
CA ALA A 106 -0.82 2.02 2.66
C ALA A 106 -1.12 3.53 2.66
N LYS A 107 -1.07 4.15 1.47
CA LYS A 107 -1.24 5.60 1.31
C LYS A 107 -2.71 6.00 1.43
N CYS A 108 -3.00 7.10 2.13
CA CYS A 108 -4.34 7.68 2.20
C CYS A 108 -4.73 8.36 0.86
N GLN A 109 -5.70 7.80 0.14
CA GLN A 109 -6.17 8.30 -1.17
C GLN A 109 -7.45 9.16 -1.08
N VAL A 110 -7.71 9.80 0.05
CA VAL A 110 -8.98 10.51 0.31
C VAL A 110 -9.18 11.68 -0.66
N LEU A 111 -8.12 12.47 -0.88
CA LEU A 111 -8.18 13.64 -1.79
C LEU A 111 -8.50 13.24 -3.23
N GLU A 112 -7.92 12.14 -3.72
CA GLU A 112 -8.19 11.65 -5.07
C GLU A 112 -9.68 11.33 -5.27
N LYS A 113 -10.32 10.73 -4.27
CA LYS A 113 -11.75 10.40 -4.29
C LYS A 113 -12.63 11.65 -4.20
N LEU A 114 -12.28 12.59 -3.32
CA LEU A 114 -13.01 13.85 -3.14
C LEU A 114 -13.04 14.67 -4.42
N TYR A 115 -11.90 14.78 -5.09
CA TYR A 115 -11.73 15.62 -6.27
C TYR A 115 -11.99 14.89 -7.59
N ALA A 116 -12.46 13.63 -7.55
CA ALA A 116 -12.63 12.80 -8.75
C ALA A 116 -13.46 13.44 -9.87
N LYS A 117 -14.47 14.26 -9.52
CA LYS A 117 -15.34 14.98 -10.47
C LYS A 117 -15.00 16.47 -10.62
N SER A 118 -13.92 16.92 -9.99
CA SER A 118 -13.53 18.33 -10.02
C SER A 118 -13.09 18.77 -11.43
N PRO A 119 -13.32 20.04 -11.81
CA PRO A 119 -12.76 20.58 -13.04
C PRO A 119 -11.24 20.44 -13.02
N GLY A 120 -10.67 19.83 -14.06
CA GLY A 120 -9.23 19.68 -14.18
C GLY A 120 -8.60 18.53 -13.38
N TYR A 121 -9.39 17.62 -12.80
CA TYR A 121 -8.90 16.42 -12.09
C TYR A 121 -7.76 15.69 -12.82
N ALA A 122 -7.95 15.44 -14.12
CA ALA A 122 -6.98 14.73 -14.94
C ALA A 122 -5.62 15.43 -15.02
N LYS A 123 -5.56 16.75 -14.92
CA LYS A 123 -4.30 17.50 -15.05
C LYS A 123 -3.40 17.34 -13.82
N VAL A 124 -3.99 17.08 -12.65
CA VAL A 124 -3.29 17.08 -11.36
C VAL A 124 -3.16 15.66 -10.79
N PHE A 125 -4.26 14.91 -10.74
CA PHE A 125 -4.32 13.62 -10.05
C PHE A 125 -3.94 12.43 -10.93
N ARG A 126 -4.00 12.57 -12.27
CA ARG A 126 -3.56 11.49 -13.17
C ARG A 126 -2.06 11.64 -13.46
N PRO A 127 -1.21 10.69 -13.04
CA PRO A 127 0.24 10.81 -13.17
C PRO A 127 0.70 10.94 -14.62
N GLU A 128 -0.03 10.32 -15.56
CA GLU A 128 0.23 10.36 -17.01
C GLU A 128 -0.02 11.71 -17.65
N CYS A 129 -0.85 12.56 -17.03
CA CYS A 129 -1.27 13.86 -17.55
C CYS A 129 -0.61 15.04 -16.84
N ARG A 130 0.16 14.78 -15.79
CA ARG A 130 0.96 15.81 -15.09
C ARG A 130 2.07 16.35 -15.98
N LEU A 131 2.45 17.60 -15.76
CA LEU A 131 3.50 18.27 -16.55
C LEU A 131 4.92 17.86 -16.11
N ASP A 132 5.10 17.57 -14.83
CA ASP A 132 6.39 17.21 -14.22
C ASP A 132 6.75 15.73 -14.48
N THR A 133 5.86 14.81 -14.14
CA THR A 133 6.12 13.36 -14.21
C THR A 133 5.46 12.67 -15.41
N GLY A 134 4.63 13.38 -16.17
CA GLY A 134 3.82 12.74 -17.22
C GLY A 134 4.65 12.08 -18.31
N GLN A 135 5.77 12.70 -18.70
CA GLN A 135 6.67 12.13 -19.71
C GLN A 135 7.42 10.90 -19.19
N SER A 136 7.96 10.95 -17.97
CA SER A 136 8.66 9.80 -17.38
C SER A 136 7.72 8.60 -17.22
N VAL A 137 6.52 8.82 -16.69
CA VAL A 137 5.51 7.76 -16.50
C VAL A 137 5.13 7.08 -17.83
N ARG A 138 5.13 7.81 -18.96
CA ARG A 138 4.85 7.23 -20.29
C ARG A 138 6.04 6.43 -20.82
N LEU A 139 7.26 6.91 -20.61
CA LEU A 139 8.49 6.24 -21.03
C LEU A 139 8.79 4.98 -20.21
N ASP A 140 8.43 5.00 -18.92
CA ASP A 140 8.63 3.88 -18.00
C ASP A 140 7.67 2.72 -18.24
N ARG A 141 6.66 2.89 -19.11
CA ARG A 141 5.77 1.79 -19.50
C ARG A 141 6.56 0.70 -20.22
N ALA A 142 6.56 -0.48 -19.62
CA ALA A 142 7.29 -1.63 -20.16
C ALA A 142 6.77 -2.02 -21.56
N PRO A 143 7.65 -2.45 -22.48
CA PRO A 143 7.23 -2.90 -23.80
C PRO A 143 6.36 -4.15 -23.67
N GLN A 144 5.10 -4.05 -24.09
CA GLN A 144 4.18 -5.18 -24.11
C GLN A 144 4.48 -6.09 -25.31
N ARG A 145 5.53 -6.91 -25.19
CA ARG A 145 5.93 -7.89 -26.22
C ARG A 145 5.09 -9.17 -26.17
N ALA A 146 4.51 -9.49 -25.02
CA ALA A 146 3.68 -10.68 -24.87
C ALA A 146 2.24 -10.37 -25.31
N ASN A 147 1.71 -11.16 -26.23
CA ASN A 147 0.31 -11.06 -26.72
C ASN A 147 -0.74 -11.50 -25.68
N ARG A 148 -0.32 -11.82 -24.45
CA ARG A 148 -1.26 -12.08 -23.37
C ARG A 148 -1.79 -10.74 -22.86
N ARG A 149 -3.10 -10.55 -22.98
CA ARG A 149 -3.81 -9.48 -22.28
C ARG A 149 -3.44 -9.57 -20.78
N PRO A 150 -3.17 -8.45 -20.11
CA PRO A 150 -2.90 -8.48 -18.67
C PRO A 150 -4.05 -9.20 -17.97
N PHE A 151 -3.70 -10.15 -17.10
CA PHE A 151 -4.62 -11.04 -16.41
C PHE A 151 -5.86 -10.29 -15.87
N GLY A 152 -7.06 -10.70 -16.29
CA GLY A 152 -8.33 -10.35 -15.64
C GLY A 152 -9.02 -9.03 -16.02
N GLY A 153 -8.57 -8.32 -17.07
CA GLY A 153 -9.24 -7.09 -17.52
C GLY A 153 -10.23 -7.33 -18.67
N SER A 154 -11.51 -7.57 -18.37
CA SER A 154 -12.62 -7.31 -19.30
C SER A 154 -12.93 -5.81 -19.44
N ASN A 155 -12.03 -4.93 -19.01
CA ASN A 155 -12.14 -3.49 -19.19
C ASN A 155 -11.44 -3.10 -20.48
N ALA A 156 -12.23 -2.60 -21.43
CA ALA A 156 -11.81 -2.12 -22.74
C ALA A 156 -10.79 -0.97 -22.60
N SER A 157 -9.51 -1.33 -22.60
CA SER A 157 -8.40 -0.42 -22.87
C SER A 157 -7.58 -1.01 -24.01
N GLY A 158 -8.19 -1.05 -25.20
CA GLY A 158 -7.53 -1.38 -26.45
C GLY A 158 -7.73 -0.22 -27.40
N SER A 159 -6.63 0.42 -27.80
CA SER A 159 -6.58 1.33 -28.93
C SER A 159 -6.94 0.55 -30.19
N ALA A 160 -8.23 0.51 -30.55
CA ALA A 160 -8.68 0.05 -31.84
C ALA A 160 -8.60 1.24 -32.81
N ALA A 161 -7.94 1.00 -33.93
CA ALA A 161 -7.90 1.89 -35.07
C ALA A 161 -9.32 2.28 -35.50
N ALA A 162 -9.44 3.51 -36.00
CA ALA A 162 -10.65 4.06 -36.56
C ALA A 162 -11.18 3.16 -37.69
N ASP A 163 -12.38 2.60 -37.51
CA ASP A 163 -13.38 2.54 -38.58
C ASP A 163 -14.77 2.16 -38.01
N GLY A 164 -15.82 2.77 -38.57
CA GLY A 164 -17.19 2.28 -38.46
C GLY A 164 -18.00 2.67 -37.22
N GLY A 165 -19.05 3.47 -37.43
CA GLY A 165 -19.96 3.94 -36.39
C GLY A 165 -20.82 2.86 -35.72
N GLY A 166 -21.18 3.14 -34.47
CA GLY A 166 -22.11 2.34 -33.67
C GLY A 166 -22.29 2.94 -32.28
N SER A 167 -23.45 3.53 -32.03
CA SER A 167 -23.87 4.08 -30.74
C SER A 167 -23.91 3.01 -29.66
N ALA A 168 -23.02 3.11 -28.67
CA ALA A 168 -23.10 2.36 -27.42
C ALA A 168 -22.81 3.30 -26.24
N SER A 169 -23.87 3.64 -25.53
CA SER A 169 -23.86 4.40 -24.29
C SER A 169 -23.25 3.59 -23.14
N ASN A 170 -22.24 4.18 -22.49
CA ASN A 170 -21.78 3.93 -21.12
C ASN A 170 -21.35 2.50 -20.73
N ILE A 171 -20.04 2.27 -20.66
CA ILE A 171 -19.21 2.13 -19.43
C ILE A 171 -17.81 1.80 -19.93
N ALA A 172 -17.17 2.77 -20.58
CA ALA A 172 -15.73 2.77 -20.70
C ALA A 172 -15.22 3.59 -19.52
N SER A 173 -14.31 3.02 -18.71
CA SER A 173 -13.37 3.83 -17.96
C SER A 173 -12.46 4.52 -18.97
N ALA A 174 -13.04 5.46 -19.73
CA ALA A 174 -12.35 6.25 -20.72
C ALA A 174 -11.19 6.89 -19.98
N HIS A 175 -9.96 6.66 -20.48
CA HIS A 175 -8.79 7.38 -20.00
C HIS A 175 -9.16 8.87 -19.98
N VAL A 176 -9.32 9.44 -18.77
CA VAL A 176 -9.68 10.85 -18.64
C VAL A 176 -8.46 11.61 -19.15
N THR A 177 -8.56 12.08 -20.39
CA THR A 177 -7.47 12.75 -21.08
C THR A 177 -7.28 14.15 -20.50
N ARG A 178 -6.08 14.71 -20.70
CA ARG A 178 -5.77 16.09 -20.31
C ARG A 178 -6.72 17.12 -20.93
N THR A 179 -7.34 16.80 -22.07
CA THR A 179 -8.23 17.67 -22.86
C THR A 179 -9.70 17.60 -22.44
N VAL A 180 -10.06 16.75 -21.47
CA VAL A 180 -11.44 16.67 -20.97
C VAL A 180 -11.88 18.03 -20.44
N LYS A 181 -12.90 18.59 -21.08
CA LYS A 181 -13.59 19.80 -20.62
C LYS A 181 -14.55 19.42 -19.49
N PHE A 182 -14.69 20.31 -18.52
CA PHE A 182 -15.62 20.08 -17.41
C PHE A 182 -17.05 20.13 -17.92
N SER A 183 -17.79 19.05 -17.71
CA SER A 183 -19.24 18.97 -17.92
C SER A 183 -19.91 18.68 -16.57
N PRO A 184 -20.74 19.59 -16.04
CA PRO A 184 -21.35 19.38 -14.74
C PRO A 184 -22.38 18.24 -14.80
N ASP A 185 -22.18 17.22 -13.99
CA ASP A 185 -23.09 16.09 -13.83
C ASP A 185 -23.98 16.30 -12.60
N TYR A 186 -25.03 17.12 -12.77
CA TYR A 186 -25.98 17.47 -11.71
C TYR A 186 -26.86 16.28 -11.27
N ALA A 187 -27.04 15.27 -12.13
CA ALA A 187 -27.80 14.05 -11.82
C ALA A 187 -27.10 13.18 -10.76
N SER A 188 -25.78 13.34 -10.61
CA SER A 188 -24.99 12.55 -9.68
C SER A 188 -25.04 12.96 -8.22
N THR A 189 -25.72 14.05 -7.89
CA THR A 189 -25.97 14.46 -6.48
C THR A 189 -26.69 13.36 -5.68
N ARG A 190 -27.47 12.49 -6.33
CA ARG A 190 -28.08 11.30 -5.73
C ARG A 190 -27.15 10.08 -5.63
N THR A 191 -26.05 10.04 -6.38
CA THR A 191 -25.14 8.90 -6.51
C THR A 191 -23.73 9.15 -5.99
N LEU A 192 -23.44 10.32 -5.41
CA LEU A 192 -22.23 10.55 -4.65
C LEU A 192 -22.20 9.54 -3.50
N ALA A 193 -21.44 8.46 -3.69
CA ALA A 193 -21.13 7.53 -2.63
C ALA A 193 -20.56 8.35 -1.47
N LEU A 194 -21.28 8.35 -0.35
CA LEU A 194 -20.83 9.03 0.85
C LEU A 194 -19.42 8.55 1.17
N LEU A 195 -18.56 9.49 1.59
CA LEU A 195 -17.23 9.12 2.05
C LEU A 195 -17.37 8.03 3.12
N PRO A 196 -16.49 7.00 3.09
CA PRO A 196 -16.49 6.03 4.16
C PRO A 196 -16.27 6.76 5.49
N PRO A 197 -16.91 6.32 6.59
CA PRO A 197 -16.65 6.89 7.90
C PRO A 197 -15.16 6.77 8.24
N PRO A 198 -14.62 7.66 9.09
CA PRO A 198 -13.23 7.59 9.48
C PRO A 198 -12.93 6.22 10.11
N PRO A 199 -11.89 5.50 9.66
CA PRO A 199 -11.56 4.20 10.21
C PRO A 199 -11.09 4.35 11.67
N SER A 200 -11.57 3.47 12.55
CA SER A 200 -11.14 3.37 13.94
C SER A 200 -10.19 2.19 14.16
N LEU A 201 -9.39 2.26 15.22
CA LEU A 201 -8.55 1.13 15.61
C LEU A 201 -9.43 0.01 16.16
N SER A 202 -9.42 -1.16 15.51
CA SER A 202 -10.18 -2.32 15.98
C SER A 202 -9.78 -2.82 17.37
N GLN A 203 -8.58 -2.46 17.84
CA GLN A 203 -8.11 -2.76 19.19
C GLN A 203 -8.82 -1.92 20.26
N TRP A 204 -9.34 -0.74 19.89
CA TRP A 204 -10.05 0.20 20.76
C TRP A 204 -11.44 0.46 20.18
N PRO A 205 -12.39 -0.48 20.36
CA PRO A 205 -13.70 -0.41 19.72
C PRO A 205 -14.65 0.63 20.32
N SER A 206 -14.22 1.42 21.31
CA SER A 206 -15.06 2.45 21.94
C SER A 206 -15.29 3.62 20.97
N CYS A 207 -16.21 3.45 20.04
CA CYS A 207 -16.81 4.56 19.33
C CYS A 207 -17.68 5.36 20.31
N PRO A 208 -17.62 6.70 20.34
CA PRO A 208 -18.60 7.49 21.09
C PRO A 208 -20.01 7.12 20.60
N PRO A 209 -21.01 7.04 21.50
CA PRO A 209 -22.37 6.69 21.11
C PRO A 209 -22.91 7.71 20.09
N LEU A 210 -23.61 7.23 19.07
CA LEU A 210 -24.26 8.09 18.09
C LEU A 210 -25.32 8.93 18.79
N LEU A 211 -25.17 10.26 18.73
CA LEU A 211 -26.09 11.21 19.38
C LEU A 211 -27.43 11.36 18.62
N LEU A 212 -27.48 10.92 17.36
CA LEU A 212 -28.66 11.02 16.50
C LEU A 212 -28.94 9.65 15.84
N ALA A 213 -30.20 9.23 15.88
CA ALA A 213 -30.65 8.03 15.18
C ALA A 213 -30.60 8.28 13.66
N SER A 214 -29.99 7.37 12.91
CA SER A 214 -29.95 7.46 11.45
C SER A 214 -31.08 6.63 10.83
N ASP A 215 -32.02 7.28 10.14
CA ASP A 215 -33.16 6.61 9.48
C ASP A 215 -32.75 5.75 8.26
N ARG A 216 -31.48 5.81 7.84
CA ARG A 216 -30.99 5.06 6.68
C ARG A 216 -31.14 3.55 6.84
N ALA A 217 -30.91 3.01 8.03
CA ALA A 217 -31.08 1.59 8.30
C ALA A 217 -32.56 1.16 8.19
N ALA A 218 -33.47 1.98 8.71
CA ALA A 218 -34.91 1.76 8.59
C ALA A 218 -35.42 1.89 7.15
N ALA A 219 -34.88 2.85 6.37
CA ALA A 219 -35.23 3.01 4.96
C ALA A 219 -34.72 1.84 4.09
N THR A 220 -33.57 1.25 4.42
CA THR A 220 -33.06 0.06 3.71
C THR A 220 -33.89 -1.19 4.00
N THR A 221 -34.26 -1.41 5.27
CA THR A 221 -35.11 -2.55 5.64
C THR A 221 -36.51 -2.41 5.04
N LEU A 222 -37.09 -1.21 5.05
CA LEU A 222 -38.36 -0.94 4.38
C LEU A 222 -38.29 -1.22 2.87
N ARG A 223 -37.24 -0.75 2.17
CA ARG A 223 -37.07 -1.02 0.72
C ARG A 223 -36.89 -2.51 0.39
N ASP A 224 -36.20 -3.25 1.24
CA ASP A 224 -36.03 -4.69 1.03
C ASP A 224 -37.32 -5.46 1.32
N VAL A 225 -38.12 -5.01 2.30
CA VAL A 225 -39.43 -5.56 2.59
C VAL A 225 -40.42 -5.25 1.46
N THR A 226 -40.48 -4.01 0.97
CA THR A 226 -41.36 -3.65 -0.16
C THR A 226 -41.00 -4.43 -1.41
N ARG A 227 -39.71 -4.58 -1.75
CA ARG A 227 -39.26 -5.42 -2.88
C ARG A 227 -39.61 -6.89 -2.73
N LYS A 228 -39.66 -7.43 -1.50
CA LYS A 228 -40.09 -8.82 -1.25
C LYS A 228 -41.59 -8.98 -1.41
N LEU A 229 -42.37 -7.96 -1.08
CA LEU A 229 -43.83 -7.95 -1.26
C LEU A 229 -44.22 -7.77 -2.73
N GLU A 230 -43.53 -6.92 -3.49
CA GLU A 230 -43.74 -6.72 -4.94
C GLU A 230 -43.38 -7.94 -5.81
N ARG A 231 -42.63 -8.91 -5.25
CA ARG A 231 -42.23 -10.15 -5.93
C ARG A 231 -43.17 -11.33 -5.67
N ARG A 232 -44.19 -11.16 -4.82
CA ARG A 232 -45.26 -12.13 -4.59
C ARG A 232 -46.47 -11.76 -5.44
#